data_AF-A0A0P9ME44-F1
#
_entry.id   AF-A0A0P9ME44-F1
#
_cell.length_a   1.000
_cell.length_b   1.000
_cell.length_c   1.000
_cell.angle_alpha   90.00
_cell.angle_beta   90.00
_cell.angle_gamma   90.00
#
_symmetry.space_group_name_H-M   'P 1'
#
loop_
_entity.id
_entity.type
_entity.pdbx_description
1 polymer ?
#
loop_
_entity_poly.entity_id
_entity_poly.type
_entity_poly.pdbx_seq_one_letter_code
_entity_poly.pdbx_strand_id
1 'polypeptide(L)'
;MQRVAQEGHGVVVVLANHESSQALLERIPQLTQPPRQYTRSQSRIYSEVGTGAQILQDLGVGKLRHLGPPLKYAGLTGYDLEVIESIPFPG
;
A
#
# COMPACT_ATOMS: atom_id res chain seq x y z
N MET A 1 9.21 -7.98 -0.08
CA MET A 1 10.35 -7.82 -1.00
C MET A 1 10.82 -9.15 -1.60
N GLN A 2 11.11 -10.17 -0.78
CA GLN A 2 11.65 -11.45 -1.29
C GLN A 2 10.81 -12.10 -2.40
N ARG A 3 9.48 -12.10 -2.27
CA ARG A 3 8.60 -12.67 -3.30
C ARG A 3 8.72 -11.96 -4.65
N VAL A 4 8.76 -10.62 -4.64
CA VAL A 4 8.92 -9.83 -5.87
C VAL A 4 10.28 -10.11 -6.51
N ALA A 5 11.33 -10.23 -5.69
CA ALA A 5 12.67 -10.58 -6.18
C ALA A 5 12.73 -11.99 -6.79
N GLN A 6 12.02 -12.97 -6.22
CA GLN A 6 11.94 -14.33 -6.74
C GLN A 6 11.31 -14.40 -8.13
N GLU A 7 10.32 -13.57 -8.43
CA GLU A 7 9.71 -13.56 -9.76
C GLU A 7 10.61 -12.91 -10.83
N GLY A 8 11.71 -12.26 -10.43
CA GLY A 8 12.66 -11.60 -11.32
C GLY A 8 12.12 -10.32 -11.98
N HIS A 9 10.83 -10.02 -11.82
CA HIS A 9 10.18 -8.81 -12.30
C HIS A 9 9.06 -8.37 -11.35
N GLY A 10 8.96 -7.07 -11.09
CA GLY A 10 7.87 -6.48 -10.32
C GLY A 10 8.23 -5.14 -9.72
N VAL A 11 7.23 -4.45 -9.19
CA VAL A 11 7.36 -3.11 -8.62
C VAL A 11 6.96 -3.16 -7.14
N VAL A 12 7.74 -2.50 -6.29
CA VAL A 12 7.35 -2.24 -4.90
C VAL A 12 7.27 -0.74 -4.70
N VAL A 13 6.05 -0.27 -4.45
CA VAL A 13 5.78 1.14 -4.18
C VAL A 13 5.83 1.37 -2.68
N VAL A 14 6.75 2.24 -2.24
CA VAL A 14 6.86 2.66 -0.83
C VAL A 14 6.42 4.12 -0.76
N LEU A 15 5.24 4.35 -0.18
CA LEU A 15 4.75 5.69 0.07
C LEU A 15 5.29 6.18 1.41
N ALA A 16 6.22 7.12 1.36
CA ALA A 16 6.78 7.72 2.57
C ALA A 16 5.69 8.56 3.26
N ASN A 17 5.31 8.17 4.47
CA ASN A 17 4.51 9.03 5.32
C ASN A 17 5.44 10.03 6.01
N HIS A 18 5.14 11.33 5.85
CA HIS A 18 5.80 12.36 6.63
C HIS A 18 5.19 12.35 8.04
N GLU A 19 5.80 11.60 8.95
CA GLU A 19 5.43 11.63 10.37
C GLU A 19 6.13 12.80 11.05
N SER A 20 5.37 13.62 11.78
CA SER A 20 5.95 14.66 12.63
C SER A 20 6.65 14.02 13.83
N SER A 21 7.63 14.72 14.41
CA SER A 21 8.27 14.29 15.66
C SER A 21 7.25 14.04 16.77
N GLN A 22 6.18 14.84 16.82
CA GLN A 22 5.06 14.65 17.75
C GLN A 22 4.35 13.30 17.54
N ALA A 23 4.01 12.96 16.29
CA ALA A 23 3.34 11.70 15.96
C ALA A 23 4.21 10.48 16.29
N LEU A 24 5.54 10.60 16.15
CA LEU A 24 6.48 9.57 16.58
C LEU A 24 6.49 9.40 18.11
N LEU A 25 6.52 10.50 18.87
CA LEU A 25 6.48 10.47 20.34
C LEU A 25 5.17 9.87 20.86
N GLU A 26 4.04 10.13 20.21
CA GLU A 26 2.73 9.56 20.55
C GLU A 26 2.65 8.03 20.40
N ARG A 27 3.58 7.42 19.64
CA ARG A 27 3.70 5.96 19.52
C ARG A 27 4.43 5.33 20.70
N ILE A 28 5.27 6.07 21.44
CA ILE A 28 6.08 5.52 22.54
C ILE A 28 5.20 4.85 23.62
N PRO A 29 4.11 5.47 24.12
CA PRO A 29 3.24 4.82 25.08
C PRO A 29 2.59 3.53 24.53
N GLN A 30 2.35 3.48 23.22
CA GLN A 30 1.72 2.35 22.52
C GLN A 30 2.63 1.13 22.43
N LEU A 31 3.95 1.27 22.65
CA LEU A 31 4.90 0.16 22.71
C LEU A 31 4.74 -0.68 23.98
N THR A 32 4.14 -0.11 25.03
CA THR A 32 3.97 -0.75 26.35
C THR A 32 2.53 -1.23 26.61
N GLN A 33 1.60 -0.86 25.73
CA GLN A 33 0.20 -1.25 25.81
C GLN A 33 -0.12 -2.35 24.79
N PRO A 34 -1.16 -3.17 25.03
CA PRO A 34 -1.63 -4.10 24.01
C PRO A 34 -1.96 -3.34 22.72
N PRO A 35 -1.59 -3.90 21.55
CA PRO A 35 -1.71 -3.20 20.28
C PRO A 35 -3.16 -2.77 20.07
N ARG A 36 -3.38 -1.44 20.03
CA ARG A 36 -4.65 -0.89 19.56
C ARG A 36 -4.78 -1.16 18.08
N GLN A 37 -5.97 -1.53 17.63
CA GLN A 37 -6.27 -1.59 16.20
C GLN A 37 -6.08 -0.19 15.61
N TYR A 38 -5.03 -0.03 14.81
CA TYR A 38 -4.79 1.18 14.07
C TYR A 38 -5.80 1.27 12.92
N THR A 39 -6.85 2.07 13.10
CA THR A 39 -7.82 2.33 12.03
C THR A 39 -7.26 3.41 11.13
N ARG A 40 -6.83 3.03 9.91
CA ARG A 40 -6.55 4.02 8.86
C ARG A 40 -7.85 4.71 8.47
N SER A 41 -7.81 6.04 8.35
CA SER A 41 -8.94 6.76 7.75
C SER A 41 -9.13 6.32 6.30
N GLN A 42 -10.38 6.18 5.86
CA GLN A 42 -10.66 5.85 4.46
C GLN A 42 -10.05 6.88 3.50
N SER A 43 -10.05 8.17 3.88
CA SER A 43 -9.41 9.24 3.10
C SER A 43 -7.93 8.99 2.84
N ARG A 44 -7.18 8.51 3.84
CA ARG A 44 -5.75 8.18 3.70
C ARG A 44 -5.56 6.99 2.77
N ILE A 45 -6.40 5.96 2.90
CA ILE A 45 -6.35 4.78 2.02
C ILE A 45 -6.57 5.20 0.56
N TYR A 46 -7.60 6.01 0.26
CA TYR A 46 -7.84 6.47 -1.11
C TYR A 46 -6.69 7.31 -1.67
N SER A 47 -6.10 8.19 -0.86
CA SER A 47 -4.93 8.98 -1.26
C SER A 47 -3.70 8.11 -1.55
N GLU A 48 -3.43 7.11 -0.71
CA GLU A 48 -2.32 6.15 -0.90
C GLU A 48 -2.55 5.33 -2.18
N VAL A 49 -3.78 4.84 -2.40
CA VAL A 49 -4.14 4.08 -3.61
C VAL A 49 -4.00 4.92 -4.87
N GLY A 50 -4.50 6.16 -4.88
CA GLY A 50 -4.37 7.05 -6.04
C GLY A 50 -2.91 7.38 -6.37
N THR A 51 -2.10 7.68 -5.35
CA THR A 51 -0.67 7.95 -5.53
C THR A 51 0.06 6.72 -6.07
N GLY A 52 -0.21 5.54 -5.52
CA GLY A 52 0.37 4.29 -6.01
C GLY A 52 -0.05 3.96 -7.43
N ALA A 53 -1.31 4.21 -7.78
CA ALA A 53 -1.84 4.00 -9.13
C ALA A 53 -1.16 4.91 -10.16
N GLN A 54 -0.97 6.19 -9.83
CA GLN A 54 -0.26 7.12 -10.71
C GLN A 54 1.19 6.71 -10.94
N ILE A 55 1.91 6.31 -9.88
CA ILE A 55 3.29 5.81 -9.99
C ILE A 55 3.35 4.59 -10.93
N LEU A 56 2.41 3.65 -10.77
CA LEU A 56 2.37 2.44 -11.60
C LEU A 56 2.05 2.76 -13.07
N GLN A 57 1.13 3.70 -13.31
CA GLN A 57 0.80 4.20 -14.64
C GLN A 57 2.02 4.87 -15.30
N ASP A 58 2.74 5.72 -14.58
CA ASP A 58 3.97 6.39 -15.06
C ASP A 58 5.08 5.38 -15.42
N LEU A 59 5.11 4.22 -14.75
CA LEU A 59 6.00 3.10 -15.07
C LEU A 59 5.51 2.23 -16.23
N GLY A 60 4.35 2.55 -16.84
CA GLY A 60 3.74 1.80 -17.94
C GLY A 60 3.05 0.51 -17.52
N VAL A 61 2.74 0.35 -16.23
CA VAL A 61 2.00 -0.82 -15.74
C VAL A 61 0.51 -0.63 -16.00
N GLY A 62 -0.09 -1.50 -16.83
CA GLY A 62 -1.55 -1.52 -17.06
C GLY A 62 -2.28 -2.72 -16.44
N LYS A 63 -1.55 -3.81 -16.19
CA LYS A 63 -2.08 -5.02 -15.54
C LYS A 63 -1.13 -5.48 -14.45
N LEU A 64 -1.65 -5.84 -13.29
CA LEU A 64 -0.83 -6.28 -12.16
C LEU A 64 -1.43 -7.45 -11.39
N ARG A 65 -0.53 -8.20 -10.75
CA ARG A 65 -0.87 -9.18 -9.72
C ARG A 65 -0.58 -8.56 -8.36
N HIS A 66 -1.63 -8.35 -7.58
CA HIS A 66 -1.53 -7.65 -6.31
C HIS A 66 -1.06 -8.58 -5.20
N LEU A 67 0.02 -8.22 -4.50
CA LEU A 67 0.52 -8.92 -3.31
C LEU A 67 0.37 -8.01 -2.09
N GLY A 68 -0.71 -8.20 -1.33
CA GLY A 68 -1.00 -7.38 -0.16
C GLY A 68 -2.33 -7.73 0.50
N PRO A 69 -2.68 -7.07 1.62
CA PRO A 69 -3.99 -7.23 2.25
C PRO A 69 -5.12 -6.86 1.29
N PRO A 70 -6.35 -7.40 1.47
CA PRO A 70 -7.48 -7.13 0.59
C PRO A 70 -7.72 -5.63 0.45
N LEU A 71 -7.64 -5.14 -0.78
CA LEU A 71 -7.85 -3.74 -1.11
C LEU A 71 -9.16 -3.58 -1.87
N LYS A 72 -9.96 -2.57 -1.53
CA LYS A 72 -11.07 -2.14 -2.40
C LYS A 72 -10.48 -1.35 -3.57
N TYR A 73 -10.50 -1.92 -4.76
CA TYR A 73 -9.94 -1.33 -5.98
C TYR A 73 -10.73 -0.14 -6.56
N ALA A 74 -11.58 0.50 -5.74
CA ALA A 74 -12.35 1.67 -6.15
C ALA A 74 -11.38 2.82 -6.48
N GLY A 75 -11.31 3.21 -7.76
CA GLY A 75 -10.46 4.30 -8.24
C GLY A 75 -9.36 3.89 -9.22
N LEU A 76 -9.05 2.59 -9.40
CA LEU A 76 -8.01 2.15 -10.35
C LEU A 76 -8.39 2.35 -11.82
N THR A 77 -9.69 2.36 -12.12
CA THR A 77 -10.21 2.55 -13.48
C THR A 77 -9.86 3.90 -14.10
N GLY A 78 -9.51 4.91 -13.28
CA GLY A 78 -9.05 6.21 -13.75
C GLY A 78 -7.56 6.26 -14.13
N TYR A 79 -6.82 5.18 -13.92
CA TYR A 79 -5.37 5.09 -14.14
C TYR A 79 -4.99 4.01 -15.17
N ASP A 80 -5.96 3.50 -15.93
CA ASP A 80 -5.78 2.37 -16.87
C ASP A 80 -5.13 1.14 -16.23
N LEU A 81 -5.42 0.92 -14.93
CA LEU A 81 -4.85 -0.16 -14.12
C LEU A 81 -5.88 -1.26 -13.83
N GLU A 82 -5.53 -2.48 -14.19
CA GLU A 82 -6.34 -3.68 -13.94
C GLU A 82 -5.61 -4.65 -13.00
N VAL A 83 -6.29 -5.07 -11.94
CA VAL A 83 -5.80 -6.15 -11.07
C VAL A 83 -6.30 -7.48 -11.63
N ILE A 84 -5.38 -8.24 -12.23
CA ILE A 84 -5.70 -9.51 -12.88
C ILE A 84 -5.62 -10.71 -11.92
N GLU A 85 -4.94 -10.55 -10.79
CA GLU A 85 -4.78 -11.59 -9.78
C GLU A 85 -4.53 -10.97 -8.40
N SER A 86 -5.07 -11.57 -7.34
CA SER A 86 -4.70 -11.27 -5.96
C SER A 86 -3.91 -12.45 -5.39
N ILE A 87 -2.63 -12.23 -5.13
CA ILE A 87 -1.71 -13.22 -4.57
C ILE A 87 -1.88 -13.25 -3.04
N PRO A 88 -1.95 -14.44 -2.42
CA PRO A 88 -1.99 -14.56 -0.97
C PRO A 88 -0.80 -13.84 -0.33
N PHE A 89 -1.09 -12.94 0.61
CA PHE A 89 -0.09 -12.24 1.40
C PHE A 89 -0.03 -12.87 2.80
N PRO A 90 1.03 -13.62 3.15
CA PRO A 90 1.24 -14.06 4.51
C PRO A 90 1.53 -12.80 5.35
N GLY A 91 0.59 -12.49 6.27
CA GLY A 91 0.72 -11.38 7.21
C GLY A 91 1.82 -11.59 8.24
#